data_AF-A0A1Q3NNI6-F1
#
_entry.id   AF-A0A1Q3NNI6-F1
#
_cell.length_a   1.000
_cell.length_b   1.000
_cell.length_c   1.000
_cell.angle_alpha   90.00
_cell.angle_beta   90.00
_cell.angle_gamma   90.00
#
_symmetry.space_group_name_H-M   'P 1'
#
loop_
_entity.id
_entity.type
_entity.pdbx_description
1 polymer ?
#
loop_
_entity_poly.entity_id
_entity_poly.type
_entity_poly.pdbx_seq_one_letter_code
_entity_poly.pdbx_strand_id
1 'polypeptide(L)'
;MAYHGFTDGNGKLSHSGYHLFDSLSQIVEDSYKKSHRSVEKIIASAYFTKPEHIINQLDYSKIFEENVRLDHIADFTRYGEHDATVSGQFSYKEETRTLFTISLLHNSVSDRHWIQSRKDLYKKNGRIKHEFFNIHQGPLQNIQVHSFQSKSDHDDPFSEGTGVGTDSHFEIHVFKNSALCGGLPYEIINANEKIDTEGKLITEGSKQIMCQEFVAFCRGSIQKKDLRSEISKHGVGIALLAASYKSGASKGKGIEADLFNGTWHLT
;
A
#
# COMPACT_ATOMS: atom_id res chain seq x y z
N MET A 1 3.91 16.71 19.29
CA MET A 1 3.71 15.24 19.21
C MET A 1 4.48 14.74 18.03
N ALA A 2 5.33 13.73 18.20
CA ALA A 2 6.00 13.05 17.09
C ALA A 2 4.92 12.36 16.23
N TYR A 3 4.74 12.85 15.01
CA TYR A 3 3.75 12.31 14.08
C TYR A 3 4.27 11.00 13.49
N HIS A 4 3.61 9.90 13.85
CA HIS A 4 3.74 8.55 13.25
C HIS A 4 5.15 7.98 13.13
N GLY A 5 6.10 8.38 13.98
CA GLY A 5 7.46 7.87 13.96
C GLY A 5 8.22 8.18 12.67
N PHE A 6 7.70 9.07 11.82
CA PHE A 6 8.30 9.44 10.55
C PHE A 6 9.66 10.11 10.74
N THR A 7 9.73 10.97 11.76
CA THR A 7 10.96 11.63 12.22
C THR A 7 11.94 10.65 12.90
N ASP A 8 11.49 9.43 13.21
CA ASP A 8 12.25 8.37 13.87
C ASP A 8 12.65 7.24 12.90
N GLY A 9 12.45 7.44 11.60
CA GLY A 9 12.87 6.52 10.54
C GLY A 9 11.76 5.65 9.95
N ASN A 10 10.55 5.71 10.50
CA ASN A 10 9.42 4.94 9.97
C ASN A 10 8.82 5.63 8.76
N GLY A 11 9.11 5.12 7.56
CA GLY A 11 8.52 5.68 6.34
C GLY A 11 7.21 5.04 5.93
N LYS A 12 6.78 5.38 4.72
CA LYS A 12 5.48 5.00 4.14
C LYS A 12 5.24 3.49 4.15
N LEU A 13 6.24 2.66 3.85
CA LEU A 13 6.06 1.21 3.83
C LEU A 13 5.73 0.63 5.21
N SER A 14 6.47 1.04 6.25
CA SER A 14 6.21 0.60 7.63
C SER A 14 4.95 1.22 8.21
N HIS A 15 4.61 2.46 7.81
CA HIS A 15 3.45 3.14 8.35
C HIS A 15 2.13 2.58 7.80
N SER A 16 2.03 2.34 6.49
CA SER A 16 0.79 1.86 5.88
C SER A 16 0.98 0.87 4.72
N GLY A 17 2.18 0.78 4.14
CA GLY A 17 2.45 -0.12 3.01
C GLY A 17 2.37 -1.60 3.37
N TYR A 18 2.65 -1.97 4.61
CA TYR A 18 2.60 -3.38 5.05
C TYR A 18 1.21 -4.01 4.85
N HIS A 19 0.13 -3.28 5.14
CA HIS A 19 -1.24 -3.76 4.88
C HIS A 19 -1.48 -4.14 3.42
N LEU A 20 -0.83 -3.40 2.52
CA LEU A 20 -0.98 -3.59 1.10
C LEU A 20 -0.12 -4.74 0.59
N PHE A 21 1.07 -4.92 1.17
CA PHE A 21 1.90 -6.10 0.92
C PHE A 21 1.23 -7.38 1.43
N ASP A 22 0.57 -7.34 2.59
CA ASP A 22 -0.22 -8.46 3.09
C ASP A 22 -1.40 -8.76 2.15
N SER A 23 -2.13 -7.73 1.70
CA SER A 23 -3.25 -7.91 0.77
C SER A 23 -2.79 -8.49 -0.58
N LEU A 24 -1.70 -7.97 -1.14
CA LEU A 24 -1.07 -8.50 -2.36
C LEU A 24 -0.67 -9.97 -2.15
N SER A 25 0.00 -10.27 -1.05
CA SER A 25 0.47 -11.62 -0.73
C SER A 25 -0.69 -12.60 -0.63
N GLN A 26 -1.78 -12.22 0.05
CA GLN A 26 -2.98 -13.05 0.15
C GLN A 26 -3.62 -13.33 -1.21
N ILE A 27 -3.76 -12.31 -2.08
CA ILE A 27 -4.29 -12.47 -3.44
C ILE A 27 -3.45 -13.49 -4.23
N VAL A 28 -2.13 -13.38 -4.14
CA VAL A 28 -1.20 -14.28 -4.87
C VAL A 28 -1.23 -15.68 -4.28
N GLU A 29 -1.13 -15.82 -2.96
CA GLU A 29 -1.14 -17.10 -2.27
C GLU A 29 -2.44 -17.87 -2.50
N ASP A 30 -3.59 -17.20 -2.44
CA ASP A 30 -4.88 -17.84 -2.68
C ASP A 30 -5.02 -18.31 -4.13
N SER A 31 -4.50 -17.54 -5.09
CA SER A 31 -4.42 -17.96 -6.50
C SER A 31 -3.53 -19.19 -6.67
N TYR A 32 -2.39 -19.25 -5.97
CA TYR A 32 -1.45 -20.36 -6.08
C TYR A 32 -2.00 -21.61 -5.40
N LYS A 33 -2.60 -21.48 -4.21
CA LYS A 33 -3.26 -22.59 -3.49
C LYS A 33 -4.34 -23.25 -4.35
N LYS A 34 -5.17 -22.47 -5.05
CA LYS A 34 -6.19 -22.98 -5.98
C LYS A 34 -5.61 -23.78 -7.16
N SER A 35 -4.35 -23.54 -7.51
CA SER A 35 -3.62 -24.28 -8.55
C SER A 35 -2.66 -25.34 -8.01
N HIS A 36 -2.76 -25.69 -6.72
CA HIS A 36 -1.86 -26.61 -6.02
C HIS A 36 -0.38 -26.18 -6.08
N ARG A 37 -0.13 -24.88 -5.91
CA ARG A 37 1.19 -24.23 -5.90
C ARG A 37 1.37 -23.41 -4.63
N SER A 38 2.61 -23.01 -4.36
CA SER A 38 2.99 -22.10 -3.27
C SER A 38 3.94 -21.03 -3.80
N VAL A 39 4.01 -19.91 -3.09
CA VAL A 39 5.08 -18.93 -3.33
C VAL A 39 6.35 -19.49 -2.71
N GLU A 40 7.39 -19.66 -3.52
CA GLU A 40 8.69 -20.17 -3.05
C GLU A 40 9.77 -19.08 -3.06
N LYS A 41 9.57 -18.02 -3.85
CA LYS A 41 10.54 -16.93 -3.98
C LYS A 41 9.85 -15.62 -4.31
N ILE A 42 10.33 -14.55 -3.68
CA ILE A 42 9.96 -13.17 -3.99
C ILE A 42 11.21 -12.45 -4.46
N ILE A 43 11.10 -11.63 -5.51
CA ILE A 43 12.12 -10.63 -5.83
C ILE A 43 11.46 -9.27 -5.78
N ALA A 44 12.05 -8.33 -5.05
CA ALA A 44 11.52 -6.97 -4.93
C ALA A 44 12.62 -5.93 -5.20
N SER A 45 12.27 -4.92 -6.00
CA SER A 45 13.05 -3.73 -6.27
C SER A 45 12.28 -2.52 -5.79
N ALA A 46 12.87 -1.69 -4.94
CA ALA A 46 12.21 -0.55 -4.33
C ALA A 46 12.99 0.75 -4.52
N TYR A 47 12.26 1.81 -4.85
CA TYR A 47 12.78 3.18 -4.96
C TYR A 47 12.04 4.07 -3.98
N PHE A 48 12.80 4.87 -3.23
CA PHE A 48 12.28 5.71 -2.17
C PHE A 48 12.57 7.19 -2.45
N THR A 49 11.56 8.02 -2.21
CA THR A 49 11.75 9.46 -2.09
C THR A 49 11.88 9.80 -0.61
N LYS A 50 12.89 10.57 -0.25
CA LYS A 50 13.10 11.08 1.11
C LYS A 50 12.76 12.57 1.19
N PRO A 51 12.50 13.13 2.39
CA PRO A 51 12.17 14.55 2.55
C PRO A 51 13.15 15.50 1.86
N GLU A 52 14.45 15.23 1.93
CA GLU A 52 15.50 16.04 1.29
C GLU A 52 15.37 16.07 -0.24
N HIS A 53 14.85 15.02 -0.86
CA HIS A 53 14.63 14.99 -2.31
C HIS A 53 13.46 15.90 -2.71
N ILE A 54 12.42 15.97 -1.87
CA ILE A 54 11.20 16.75 -2.14
C ILE A 54 11.48 18.24 -2.02
N ILE A 55 12.20 18.65 -0.97
CA ILE A 55 12.53 20.07 -0.74
C ILE A 55 13.41 20.61 -1.87
N ASN A 56 14.22 19.76 -2.49
CA ASN A 56 15.05 20.15 -3.63
C ASN A 56 14.33 20.04 -4.98
N GLN A 57 13.07 19.59 -5.02
CA GLN A 57 12.33 19.35 -6.26
C GLN A 57 11.75 20.63 -6.86
N LEU A 58 11.44 21.63 -6.03
CA LEU A 58 10.77 22.86 -6.45
C LEU A 58 11.58 24.09 -6.06
N ASP A 59 11.54 25.10 -6.93
CA ASP A 59 12.03 26.43 -6.59
C ASP A 59 10.92 27.20 -5.85
N TYR A 60 10.88 27.03 -4.52
CA TYR A 60 9.84 27.63 -3.68
C TYR A 60 9.79 29.16 -3.76
N SER A 61 10.91 29.82 -4.11
CA SER A 61 10.95 31.27 -4.29
C SER A 61 10.16 31.76 -5.51
N LYS A 62 9.91 30.88 -6.49
CA LYS A 62 9.05 31.16 -7.66
C LYS A 62 7.59 30.82 -7.43
N ILE A 63 7.30 30.00 -6.42
CA ILE A 63 5.94 29.50 -6.12
C ILE A 63 5.29 30.36 -5.04
N PHE A 64 6.07 30.80 -4.05
CA PHE A 64 5.60 31.64 -2.96
C PHE A 64 6.24 33.02 -3.07
N GLU A 65 5.43 34.07 -2.94
CA GLU A 65 5.89 35.48 -3.00
C GLU A 65 6.74 35.86 -1.78
N GLU A 66 6.68 35.07 -0.71
CA GLU A 66 7.49 35.25 0.49
C GLU A 66 8.90 34.69 0.29
N ASN A 67 9.92 35.36 0.86
CA ASN A 67 11.27 34.83 0.93
C ASN A 67 11.29 33.58 1.82
N VAL A 68 11.05 32.40 1.20
CA VAL A 68 11.12 31.11 1.88
C VAL A 68 12.56 30.82 2.27
N ARG A 69 12.87 31.06 3.53
CA ARG A 69 14.15 30.74 4.15
C ARG A 69 14.25 29.24 4.43
N LEU A 70 14.89 28.51 3.51
CA LEU A 70 15.19 27.08 3.62
C LEU A 70 16.39 26.79 4.56
N ASP A 71 17.03 27.82 5.10
CA ASP A 71 18.20 27.79 6.00
C ASP A 71 17.93 27.08 7.35
N HIS A 72 16.67 26.74 7.64
CA HIS A 72 16.26 25.89 8.77
C HIS A 72 15.85 24.46 8.37
N ILE A 73 16.36 23.95 7.23
CA ILE A 73 16.16 22.55 6.85
C ILE A 73 16.63 21.65 8.00
N ALA A 74 15.68 20.92 8.59
CA ALA A 74 15.95 19.92 9.60
C ALA A 74 16.89 18.84 9.05
N ASP A 75 17.69 18.24 9.93
CA ASP A 75 18.44 17.04 9.58
C ASP A 75 17.47 15.89 9.27
N PHE A 76 17.27 15.61 7.98
CA PHE A 76 16.38 14.55 7.49
C PHE A 76 17.02 13.17 7.50
N THR A 77 18.28 13.02 7.93
CA THR A 77 18.98 11.73 7.89
C THR A 77 18.25 10.63 8.67
N ARG A 78 17.51 11.02 9.71
CA ARG A 78 16.73 10.12 10.58
C ARG A 78 15.31 9.88 10.08
N TYR A 79 14.87 10.55 9.03
CA TYR A 79 13.50 10.45 8.55
C TYR A 79 13.32 9.20 7.67
N GLY A 80 12.13 8.62 7.75
CA GLY A 80 11.73 7.52 6.88
C GLY A 80 11.51 7.96 5.43
N GLU A 81 11.31 7.00 4.54
CA GLU A 81 10.87 7.29 3.17
C GLU A 81 9.48 7.94 3.15
N HIS A 82 9.33 8.97 2.33
CA HIS A 82 8.09 9.70 2.14
C HIS A 82 7.20 9.01 1.08
N ASP A 83 7.82 8.60 -0.02
CA ASP A 83 7.18 7.83 -1.09
C ASP A 83 7.94 6.52 -1.31
N ALA A 84 7.21 5.51 -1.76
CA ALA A 84 7.78 4.23 -2.16
C ALA A 84 7.14 3.71 -3.45
N THR A 85 7.98 3.37 -4.42
CA THR A 85 7.58 2.55 -5.58
C THR A 85 8.31 1.22 -5.49
N VAL A 86 7.55 0.13 -5.50
CA VAL A 86 8.08 -1.23 -5.41
C VAL A 86 7.58 -2.03 -6.59
N SER A 87 8.47 -2.72 -7.28
CA SER A 87 8.11 -3.69 -8.31
C SER A 87 8.86 -4.99 -8.10
N GLY A 88 8.31 -6.08 -8.63
CA GLY A 88 8.90 -7.36 -8.37
C GLY A 88 8.12 -8.53 -8.94
N GLN A 89 8.48 -9.71 -8.43
CA GLN A 89 7.87 -10.96 -8.84
C GLN A 89 7.69 -11.96 -7.70
N PHE A 90 6.69 -12.81 -7.88
CA PHE A 90 6.51 -14.06 -7.15
C PHE A 90 6.79 -15.24 -8.07
N SER A 91 7.51 -16.22 -7.56
CA SER A 91 7.97 -17.38 -8.33
C SER A 91 7.58 -18.70 -7.67
N TYR A 92 7.44 -19.73 -8.50
CA TYR A 92 7.22 -21.12 -8.11
C TYR A 92 8.06 -22.02 -9.01
N LYS A 93 8.89 -22.88 -8.42
CA LYS A 93 9.88 -23.72 -9.11
C LYS A 93 10.81 -22.93 -10.02
N GLU A 94 11.41 -21.86 -9.47
CA GLU A 94 12.31 -20.94 -10.20
C GLU A 94 11.67 -20.19 -11.39
N GLU A 95 10.38 -20.39 -11.66
CA GLU A 95 9.67 -19.70 -12.73
C GLU A 95 8.88 -18.52 -12.18
N THR A 96 9.05 -17.35 -12.80
CA THR A 96 8.21 -16.17 -12.57
C THR A 96 6.77 -16.49 -12.94
N ARG A 97 5.85 -16.29 -11.99
CA ARG A 97 4.42 -16.57 -12.18
C ARG A 97 3.56 -15.33 -12.02
N THR A 98 4.00 -14.37 -11.20
CA THR A 98 3.28 -13.12 -10.98
C THR A 98 4.25 -11.97 -10.93
N LEU A 99 3.94 -10.91 -11.67
CA LEU A 99 4.63 -9.62 -11.57
C LEU A 99 3.75 -8.66 -10.79
N PHE A 100 4.36 -7.75 -10.04
CA PHE A 100 3.63 -6.69 -9.36
C PHE A 100 4.35 -5.35 -9.44
N THR A 101 3.56 -4.28 -9.35
CA THR A 101 4.02 -2.91 -9.12
C THR A 101 3.11 -2.25 -8.10
N ILE A 102 3.71 -1.54 -7.14
CA ILE A 102 3.05 -0.81 -6.08
C ILE A 102 3.62 0.60 -6.04
N SER A 103 2.76 1.60 -6.02
CA SER A 103 3.13 3.00 -5.85
C SER A 103 2.38 3.58 -4.66
N LEU A 104 3.13 3.97 -3.64
CA LEU A 104 2.64 4.62 -2.42
C LEU A 104 3.19 6.03 -2.35
N LEU A 105 2.43 6.98 -2.86
CA LEU A 105 2.88 8.35 -3.07
C LEU A 105 2.18 9.28 -2.09
N HIS A 106 2.94 9.99 -1.28
CA HIS A 106 2.50 11.17 -0.53
C HIS A 106 2.80 12.45 -1.30
N ASN A 107 3.80 12.46 -2.19
CA ASN A 107 4.21 13.63 -2.96
C ASN A 107 3.81 13.57 -4.46
N SER A 108 2.77 12.80 -4.82
CA SER A 108 2.29 12.74 -6.21
C SER A 108 1.59 14.04 -6.63
N VAL A 109 0.54 14.43 -5.88
CA VAL A 109 -0.25 15.63 -6.06
C VAL A 109 -0.54 16.20 -4.67
N SER A 110 -0.45 17.52 -4.53
CA SER A 110 -0.71 18.20 -3.27
C SER A 110 -1.63 19.40 -3.47
N ASP A 111 -2.55 19.63 -2.54
CA ASP A 111 -3.34 20.88 -2.44
C ASP A 111 -2.66 21.92 -1.51
N ARG A 112 -1.40 21.66 -1.12
CA ARG A 112 -0.61 22.58 -0.29
C ARG A 112 -0.25 23.82 -1.10
N HIS A 113 -0.79 24.95 -0.64
CA HIS A 113 -0.49 26.29 -1.14
C HIS A 113 -0.01 27.22 -0.03
N TRP A 114 0.54 26.66 1.05
CA TRP A 114 1.00 27.39 2.23
C TRP A 114 2.38 26.93 2.68
N ILE A 115 3.17 27.84 3.27
CA ILE A 115 4.54 27.57 3.74
C ILE A 115 4.53 26.90 5.12
N GLN A 116 3.73 27.40 6.07
CA GLN A 116 3.72 26.89 7.44
C GLN A 116 2.76 25.72 7.62
N SER A 117 3.20 24.66 8.31
CA SER A 117 2.32 23.52 8.61
C SER A 117 1.07 23.96 9.38
N ARG A 118 -0.07 23.39 9.02
CA ARG A 118 -1.32 23.54 9.79
C ARG A 118 -1.22 22.80 11.12
N LYS A 119 -2.12 23.12 12.07
CA LYS A 119 -2.16 22.48 13.40
C LYS A 119 -2.43 20.97 13.30
N ASP A 120 -3.32 20.57 12.40
CA ASP A 120 -3.56 19.17 12.08
C ASP A 120 -2.57 18.73 11.00
N LEU A 121 -1.67 17.80 11.37
CA LEU A 121 -0.68 17.23 10.47
C LEU A 121 -1.20 15.97 9.75
N TYR A 122 -2.38 15.46 10.12
CA TYR A 122 -2.99 14.27 9.56
C TYR A 122 -4.05 14.63 8.50
N LYS A 123 -5.04 15.46 8.85
CA LYS A 123 -6.08 15.92 7.91
C LYS A 123 -5.77 17.32 7.39
N LYS A 124 -6.22 17.63 6.15
CA LYS A 124 -6.11 18.96 5.54
C LYS A 124 -4.67 19.49 5.45
N ASN A 125 -3.69 18.59 5.43
CA ASN A 125 -2.26 18.88 5.54
C ASN A 125 -1.58 19.09 4.17
N GLY A 126 -2.32 19.05 3.07
CA GLY A 126 -1.74 19.10 1.73
C GLY A 126 -1.80 17.79 0.95
N ARG A 127 -1.90 16.66 1.65
CA ARG A 127 -1.68 15.33 1.05
C ARG A 127 -2.94 14.83 0.37
N ILE A 128 -2.82 14.51 -0.91
CA ILE A 128 -3.88 13.85 -1.67
C ILE A 128 -3.47 12.39 -1.88
N LYS A 129 -4.30 11.44 -1.43
CA LYS A 129 -3.97 10.00 -1.51
C LYS A 129 -4.00 9.52 -2.96
N HIS A 130 -2.85 9.07 -3.45
CA HIS A 130 -2.72 8.38 -4.73
C HIS A 130 -1.95 7.07 -4.54
N GLU A 131 -2.69 5.98 -4.47
CA GLU A 131 -2.14 4.64 -4.27
C GLU A 131 -2.58 3.75 -5.42
N PHE A 132 -1.61 3.06 -6.03
CA PHE A 132 -1.82 2.22 -7.21
C PHE A 132 -1.11 0.89 -7.06
N PHE A 133 -1.80 -0.17 -7.45
CA PHE A 133 -1.31 -1.55 -7.43
C PHE A 133 -1.63 -2.19 -8.76
N ASN A 134 -0.66 -2.93 -9.28
CA ASN A 134 -0.82 -3.65 -10.51
C ASN A 134 -0.25 -5.05 -10.34
N ILE A 135 -1.04 -6.08 -10.63
CA ILE A 135 -0.70 -7.48 -10.45
C ILE A 135 -0.95 -8.19 -11.78
N HIS A 136 0.10 -8.75 -12.37
CA HIS A 136 0.01 -9.53 -13.60
C HIS A 136 0.24 -11.01 -13.29
N GLN A 137 -0.74 -11.86 -13.55
CA GLN A 137 -0.62 -13.30 -13.35
C GLN A 137 -0.56 -14.01 -14.70
N GLY A 138 0.63 -14.00 -15.28
CA GLY A 138 0.90 -14.55 -16.61
C GLY A 138 -0.04 -14.00 -17.69
N PRO A 139 -0.45 -14.81 -18.69
CA PRO A 139 -1.37 -14.40 -19.75
C PRO A 139 -2.85 -14.47 -19.33
N LEU A 140 -3.14 -14.79 -18.06
CA LEU A 140 -4.48 -15.14 -17.62
C LEU A 140 -5.24 -13.95 -17.06
N GLN A 141 -4.60 -13.11 -16.26
CA GLN A 141 -5.26 -11.95 -15.69
C GLN A 141 -4.34 -10.81 -15.28
N ASN A 142 -4.92 -9.63 -15.24
CA ASN A 142 -4.36 -8.44 -14.65
C ASN A 142 -5.34 -7.86 -13.63
N ILE A 143 -4.86 -7.57 -12.43
CA ILE A 143 -5.63 -6.94 -11.36
C ILE A 143 -5.00 -5.59 -11.07
N GLN A 144 -5.79 -4.53 -11.08
CA GLN A 144 -5.35 -3.20 -10.72
C GLN A 144 -6.18 -2.69 -9.55
N VAL A 145 -5.54 -2.10 -8.54
CA VAL A 145 -6.22 -1.47 -7.41
C VAL A 145 -5.93 0.02 -7.45
N HIS A 146 -6.99 0.82 -7.45
CA HIS A 146 -6.94 2.26 -7.58
C HIS A 146 -7.54 2.89 -6.34
N SER A 147 -6.77 3.72 -5.63
CA SER A 147 -7.29 4.59 -4.57
C SER A 147 -6.76 6.00 -4.77
N PHE A 148 -7.61 6.83 -5.36
CA PHE A 148 -7.30 8.19 -5.80
C PHE A 148 -8.27 9.19 -5.21
N GLN A 149 -7.72 10.22 -4.56
CA GLN A 149 -8.44 11.39 -4.08
C GLN A 149 -8.11 12.60 -4.96
N SER A 150 -8.99 13.59 -4.96
CA SER A 150 -8.80 14.87 -5.66
C SER A 150 -8.48 16.04 -4.72
N LYS A 151 -8.73 15.88 -3.41
CA LYS A 151 -8.56 16.90 -2.38
C LYS A 151 -8.07 16.27 -1.07
N SER A 152 -7.46 17.05 -0.18
CA SER A 152 -7.04 16.59 1.16
C SER A 152 -8.07 16.87 2.26
N ASP A 153 -9.12 17.66 1.96
CA ASP A 153 -10.20 17.92 2.90
C ASP A 153 -11.27 16.83 2.80
N HIS A 154 -11.43 16.07 3.87
CA HIS A 154 -12.40 14.98 3.99
C HIS A 154 -13.78 15.42 4.49
N ASP A 155 -13.94 16.71 4.81
CA ASP A 155 -15.22 17.28 5.24
C ASP A 155 -15.87 18.11 4.10
N ASP A 156 -15.33 18.03 2.88
CA ASP A 156 -15.86 18.74 1.71
C ASP A 156 -17.09 17.98 1.15
N PRO A 157 -18.26 18.61 0.99
CA PRO A 157 -19.40 17.94 0.36
C PRO A 157 -19.11 17.40 -1.04
N PHE A 158 -18.13 17.96 -1.75
CA PHE A 158 -17.68 17.48 -3.05
C PHE A 158 -16.76 16.24 -2.98
N SER A 159 -16.32 15.84 -1.78
CA SER A 159 -15.57 14.60 -1.57
C SER A 159 -16.47 13.41 -1.17
N GLU A 160 -17.79 13.65 -1.05
CA GLU A 160 -18.80 12.60 -0.82
C GLU A 160 -18.95 11.68 -2.05
N GLY A 161 -19.18 10.39 -1.78
CA GLY A 161 -19.35 9.35 -2.80
C GLY A 161 -18.23 8.31 -2.82
N THR A 162 -18.23 7.47 -3.85
CA THR A 162 -17.34 6.30 -3.99
C THR A 162 -16.57 6.26 -5.31
N GLY A 163 -16.82 7.22 -6.22
CA GLY A 163 -16.15 7.32 -7.51
C GLY A 163 -14.78 7.97 -7.43
N VAL A 164 -14.03 7.95 -8.53
CA VAL A 164 -12.67 8.51 -8.63
C VAL A 164 -12.61 9.94 -8.10
N GLY A 165 -11.66 10.22 -7.20
CA GLY A 165 -11.42 11.55 -6.64
C GLY A 165 -12.15 11.84 -5.32
N THR A 166 -13.10 10.98 -4.92
CA THR A 166 -13.79 11.02 -3.63
C THR A 166 -12.96 10.41 -2.51
N ASP A 167 -13.36 10.62 -1.25
CA ASP A 167 -12.62 10.10 -0.10
C ASP A 167 -12.62 8.57 -0.01
N SER A 168 -13.71 7.96 -0.47
CA SER A 168 -13.96 6.52 -0.41
C SER A 168 -13.64 5.80 -1.71
N HIS A 169 -12.95 6.46 -2.66
CA HIS A 169 -12.55 5.82 -3.91
C HIS A 169 -11.59 4.65 -3.65
N PHE A 170 -12.09 3.45 -3.95
CA PHE A 170 -11.35 2.20 -3.89
C PHE A 170 -11.96 1.22 -4.88
N GLU A 171 -11.32 1.09 -6.02
CA GLU A 171 -11.76 0.21 -7.10
C GLU A 171 -10.72 -0.86 -7.39
N ILE A 172 -11.20 -2.06 -7.67
CA ILE A 172 -10.39 -3.18 -8.16
C ILE A 172 -10.85 -3.50 -9.57
N HIS A 173 -9.99 -3.22 -10.54
CA HIS A 173 -10.19 -3.52 -11.95
C HIS A 173 -9.59 -4.89 -12.24
N VAL A 174 -10.35 -5.81 -12.80
CA VAL A 174 -9.87 -7.15 -13.13
C VAL A 174 -10.09 -7.44 -14.61
N PHE A 175 -8.99 -7.65 -15.32
CA PHE A 175 -8.95 -8.06 -16.72
C PHE A 175 -8.59 -9.53 -16.79
N LYS A 176 -9.33 -10.32 -17.56
CA LYS A 176 -9.16 -11.78 -17.61
C LYS A 176 -9.19 -12.31 -19.02
N ASN A 177 -8.44 -13.38 -19.26
CA ASN A 177 -8.65 -14.25 -20.40
C ASN A 177 -9.91 -15.10 -20.17
N SER A 178 -11.07 -14.55 -20.51
CA SER A 178 -12.37 -15.20 -20.30
C SER A 178 -12.51 -16.54 -21.04
N ALA A 179 -11.80 -16.73 -22.15
CA ALA A 179 -11.80 -17.99 -22.89
C ALA A 179 -11.14 -19.13 -22.10
N LEU A 180 -10.14 -18.83 -21.26
CA LEU A 180 -9.44 -19.83 -20.44
C LEU A 180 -9.96 -19.90 -19.00
N CYS A 181 -10.34 -18.76 -18.42
CA CYS A 181 -10.72 -18.66 -17.01
C CYS A 181 -12.24 -18.63 -16.77
N GLY A 182 -13.03 -18.49 -17.84
CA GLY A 182 -14.45 -18.19 -17.74
C GLY A 182 -14.72 -16.78 -17.21
N GLY A 183 -16.00 -16.43 -17.08
CA GLY A 183 -16.44 -15.13 -16.58
C GLY A 183 -16.29 -13.99 -17.59
N LEU A 184 -16.38 -12.76 -17.10
CA LEU A 184 -16.27 -11.56 -17.92
C LEU A 184 -14.79 -11.24 -18.21
N PRO A 185 -14.48 -10.74 -19.43
CA PRO A 185 -13.12 -10.30 -19.76
C PRO A 185 -12.67 -9.08 -18.95
N TYR A 186 -13.62 -8.33 -18.39
CA TYR A 186 -13.39 -7.17 -17.54
C TYR A 186 -14.50 -7.05 -16.49
N GLU A 187 -14.11 -6.78 -15.25
CA GLU A 187 -15.00 -6.44 -14.14
C GLU A 187 -14.38 -5.35 -13.26
N ILE A 188 -15.23 -4.49 -12.70
CA ILE A 188 -14.86 -3.53 -11.66
C ILE A 188 -15.52 -3.99 -10.36
N ILE A 189 -14.73 -4.10 -9.31
CA ILE A 189 -15.21 -4.36 -7.96
C ILE A 189 -15.03 -3.05 -7.17
N ASN A 190 -16.14 -2.37 -6.89
CA ASN A 190 -16.12 -1.27 -5.93
C ASN A 190 -16.15 -1.85 -4.52
N ALA A 191 -15.11 -1.58 -3.72
CA ALA A 191 -15.04 -2.16 -2.38
C ALA A 191 -16.18 -1.68 -1.48
N ASN A 192 -16.77 -0.51 -1.75
CA ASN A 192 -17.90 0.03 -0.99
C ASN A 192 -19.19 -0.76 -1.22
N GLU A 193 -19.30 -1.50 -2.33
CA GLU A 193 -20.47 -2.35 -2.61
C GLU A 193 -20.35 -3.76 -2.00
N LYS A 194 -19.13 -4.17 -1.62
CA LYS A 194 -18.84 -5.53 -1.16
C LYS A 194 -18.73 -5.65 0.35
N ILE A 195 -18.55 -4.54 1.06
CA ILE A 195 -18.41 -4.51 2.51
C ILE A 195 -19.59 -3.73 3.06
N ASP A 196 -20.48 -4.42 3.78
CA ASP A 196 -21.51 -3.75 4.57
C ASP A 196 -20.82 -3.10 5.78
N THR A 197 -20.69 -1.79 5.73
CA THR A 197 -20.02 -0.99 6.76
C THR A 197 -21.01 -0.35 7.74
N GLU A 198 -22.31 -0.69 7.67
CA GLU A 198 -23.36 -0.02 8.46
C GLU A 198 -23.31 1.52 8.33
N GLY A 199 -22.94 2.02 7.14
CA GLY A 199 -22.80 3.45 6.85
C GLY A 199 -21.47 4.10 7.26
N LYS A 200 -20.47 3.32 7.69
CA LYS A 200 -19.12 3.81 7.99
C LYS A 200 -18.18 3.74 6.77
N LEU A 201 -17.03 4.41 6.84
CA LEU A 201 -15.95 4.18 5.89
C LEU A 201 -15.46 2.72 5.98
N ILE A 202 -15.07 2.11 4.85
CA ILE A 202 -14.56 0.72 4.78
C ILE A 202 -13.49 0.44 5.83
N THR A 203 -12.57 1.39 6.03
CA THR A 203 -11.47 1.27 6.99
C THR A 203 -11.94 1.22 8.44
N GLU A 204 -13.03 1.93 8.77
CA GLU A 204 -13.63 1.92 10.11
C GLU A 204 -14.45 0.65 10.34
N GLY A 205 -15.25 0.23 9.35
CA GLY A 205 -15.98 -1.03 9.41
C GLY A 205 -15.04 -2.23 9.58
N SER A 206 -13.93 -2.25 8.83
CA SER A 206 -12.91 -3.31 8.92
C SER A 206 -12.28 -3.39 10.33
N LYS A 207 -12.02 -2.25 10.98
CA LYS A 207 -11.49 -2.21 12.36
C LYS A 207 -12.50 -2.78 13.35
N GLN A 208 -13.78 -2.45 13.20
CA GLN A 208 -14.83 -2.99 14.05
C GLN A 208 -14.94 -4.51 13.91
N ILE A 209 -14.95 -5.02 12.68
CA ILE A 209 -15.01 -6.46 12.39
C ILE A 209 -13.80 -7.18 13.02
N MET A 210 -12.60 -6.60 12.89
CA MET A 210 -11.38 -7.14 13.51
C MET A 210 -11.49 -7.24 15.04
N CYS A 211 -11.98 -6.19 15.71
CA CYS A 211 -12.19 -6.21 17.16
C CYS A 211 -13.22 -7.26 17.58
N GLN A 212 -14.32 -7.40 16.83
CA GLN A 212 -15.36 -8.40 17.10
C GLN A 212 -14.82 -9.82 16.95
N GLU A 213 -14.04 -10.08 15.89
CA GLU A 213 -13.40 -11.37 15.63
C GLU A 213 -12.39 -11.72 16.72
N PHE A 214 -11.58 -10.76 17.17
CA PHE A 214 -10.65 -10.95 18.28
C PHE A 214 -11.37 -11.34 19.58
N VAL A 215 -12.44 -10.62 19.96
CA VAL A 215 -13.24 -10.94 21.15
C VAL A 215 -13.89 -12.32 21.03
N ALA A 216 -14.43 -12.66 19.85
CA ALA A 216 -15.00 -13.98 19.60
C ALA A 216 -13.96 -15.09 19.77
N PHE A 217 -12.72 -14.85 19.34
CA PHE A 217 -11.62 -15.81 19.49
C PHE A 217 -11.24 -15.99 20.96
N CYS A 218 -11.09 -14.90 21.72
CA CYS A 218 -10.83 -14.96 23.16
C CYS A 218 -11.92 -15.71 23.93
N ARG A 219 -13.17 -15.67 23.45
CA ARG A 219 -14.31 -16.40 24.03
C ARG A 219 -14.45 -17.83 23.54
N GLY A 220 -13.58 -18.29 22.64
CA GLY A 220 -13.65 -19.63 22.03
C GLY A 220 -14.83 -19.81 21.07
N SER A 221 -15.51 -18.74 20.67
CA SER A 221 -16.63 -18.77 19.73
C SER A 221 -16.20 -18.93 18.27
N ILE A 222 -14.91 -18.69 17.98
CA ILE A 222 -14.27 -18.92 16.69
C ILE A 222 -12.93 -19.63 16.92
N GLN A 223 -12.56 -20.57 16.06
CA GLN A 223 -11.28 -21.27 16.16
C GLN A 223 -10.20 -20.55 15.36
N LYS A 224 -8.93 -20.78 15.68
CA LYS A 224 -7.79 -20.15 14.97
C LYS A 224 -7.87 -20.34 13.44
N LYS A 225 -8.28 -21.52 12.99
CA LYS A 225 -8.38 -21.86 11.55
C LYS A 225 -9.44 -21.02 10.81
N ASP A 226 -10.44 -20.54 11.54
CA ASP A 226 -11.57 -19.79 11.00
C ASP A 226 -11.33 -18.27 11.06
N LEU A 227 -10.20 -17.83 11.65
CA LEU A 227 -9.79 -16.44 11.65
C LEU A 227 -9.45 -15.98 10.22
N ARG A 228 -10.03 -14.84 9.82
CA ARG A 228 -9.77 -14.19 8.53
C ARG A 228 -8.29 -13.82 8.38
N SER A 229 -7.75 -13.15 9.39
CA SER A 229 -6.36 -12.67 9.43
C SER A 229 -5.68 -13.16 10.71
N GLU A 230 -4.88 -14.23 10.60
CA GLU A 230 -4.12 -14.78 11.72
C GLU A 230 -2.62 -14.59 11.46
N ILE A 231 -1.84 -14.37 12.52
CA ILE A 231 -0.46 -13.88 12.41
C ILE A 231 0.45 -14.78 11.54
N SER A 232 0.25 -16.10 11.52
CA SER A 232 1.08 -16.99 10.68
C SER A 232 0.77 -16.92 9.18
N LYS A 233 -0.29 -16.20 8.75
CA LYS A 233 -0.58 -15.95 7.31
C LYS A 233 0.20 -14.78 6.72
N HIS A 234 0.95 -14.01 7.51
CA HIS A 234 1.59 -12.77 7.03
C HIS A 234 3.07 -12.92 6.64
N GLY A 235 3.60 -14.16 6.65
CA GLY A 235 5.02 -14.41 6.38
C GLY A 235 5.50 -13.89 5.01
N VAL A 236 4.69 -14.08 3.97
CA VAL A 236 5.01 -13.61 2.60
C VAL A 236 5.00 -12.09 2.52
N GLY A 237 4.02 -11.43 3.15
CA GLY A 237 3.92 -9.96 3.19
C GLY A 237 5.08 -9.33 3.95
N ILE A 238 5.50 -9.94 5.07
CA ILE A 238 6.69 -9.53 5.84
C ILE A 238 7.97 -9.73 5.03
N ALA A 239 8.12 -10.87 4.33
CA ALA A 239 9.29 -11.11 3.49
C ALA A 239 9.39 -10.07 2.36
N LEU A 240 8.27 -9.73 1.73
CA LEU A 240 8.18 -8.67 0.73
C LEU A 240 8.55 -7.29 1.32
N LEU A 241 8.07 -6.97 2.52
CA LEU A 241 8.43 -5.74 3.23
C LEU A 241 9.93 -5.65 3.48
N ALA A 242 10.52 -6.72 4.01
CA ALA A 242 11.94 -6.78 4.31
C ALA A 242 12.81 -6.70 3.04
N ALA A 243 12.43 -7.41 1.97
CA ALA A 243 13.10 -7.34 0.67
C ALA A 243 13.03 -5.92 0.07
N SER A 244 11.87 -5.26 0.17
CA SER A 244 11.69 -3.89 -0.30
C SER A 244 12.59 -2.91 0.44
N TYR A 245 12.69 -3.01 1.77
CA TYR A 245 13.58 -2.15 2.55
C TYR A 245 15.06 -2.40 2.24
N LYS A 246 15.49 -3.67 2.15
CA LYS A 246 16.87 -4.02 1.76
C LYS A 246 17.18 -3.52 0.35
N SER A 247 16.21 -3.55 -0.57
CA SER A 247 16.34 -3.05 -1.93
C SER A 247 16.53 -1.54 -1.96
N GLY A 248 15.67 -0.79 -1.27
CA GLY A 248 15.79 0.67 -1.20
C GLY A 248 17.10 1.11 -0.55
N ALA A 249 17.56 0.43 0.50
CA ALA A 249 18.89 0.65 1.09
C ALA A 249 20.03 0.33 0.10
N SER A 250 19.80 -0.61 -0.82
CA SER A 250 20.73 -1.00 -1.89
C SER A 250 20.50 -0.25 -3.20
N LYS A 251 19.88 0.94 -3.16
CA LYS A 251 19.62 1.81 -4.32
C LYS A 251 18.81 1.12 -5.43
N GLY A 252 17.80 0.35 -5.06
CA GLY A 252 16.86 -0.28 -5.99
C GLY A 252 17.36 -1.60 -6.60
N LYS A 253 18.47 -2.16 -6.12
CA LYS A 253 18.88 -3.52 -6.50
C LYS A 253 17.77 -4.50 -6.13
N GLY A 254 17.44 -5.42 -7.05
CA GLY A 254 16.51 -6.52 -6.76
C GLY A 254 17.02 -7.36 -5.59
N ILE A 255 16.20 -7.51 -4.57
CA ILE A 255 16.46 -8.36 -3.41
C ILE A 255 15.56 -9.57 -3.49
N GLU A 256 16.18 -10.73 -3.32
CA GLU A 256 15.50 -12.01 -3.33
C GLU A 256 15.21 -12.44 -1.91
N ALA A 257 14.00 -12.96 -1.70
CA ALA A 257 13.56 -13.60 -0.49
C ALA A 257 13.13 -15.03 -0.83
N ASP A 258 13.94 -16.01 -0.44
CA ASP A 258 13.59 -17.42 -0.54
C ASP A 258 12.62 -17.79 0.59
N LEU A 259 11.52 -18.44 0.24
CA LEU A 259 10.48 -18.88 1.17
C LEU A 259 10.54 -20.40 1.32
N PHE A 260 10.95 -20.88 2.48
CA PHE A 260 11.07 -22.31 2.76
C PHE A 260 10.42 -22.66 4.09
N ASN A 261 9.46 -23.60 4.08
CA ASN A 261 8.80 -24.12 5.30
C ASN A 261 8.33 -23.04 6.30
N GLY A 262 7.79 -21.93 5.81
CA GLY A 262 7.31 -20.82 6.66
C GLY A 262 8.40 -19.91 7.22
N THR A 263 9.64 -20.05 6.74
CA THR A 263 10.78 -19.16 7.02
C THR A 263 11.25 -18.48 5.74
N TRP A 264 11.95 -17.35 5.87
CA TRP A 264 12.51 -16.64 4.73
C TRP A 264 13.94 -16.18 4.95
N HIS A 265 14.70 -16.12 3.86
CA HIS A 265 16.08 -15.66 3.83
C HIS A 265 16.27 -14.63 2.72
N LEU A 266 16.90 -13.49 3.03
CA LEU A 266 17.20 -12.46 2.05
C LEU A 266 18.59 -12.65 1.46
N THR A 267 18.67 -12.91 0.17
CA THR A 267 19.94 -12.94 -0.60
C THR A 267 20.18 -11.59 -1.25
#